data_AF-A0A7L4TCU3-F1
#
_entry.id   AF-A0A7L4TCU3-F1
#
_cell.length_a   1.000
_cell.length_b   1.000
_cell.length_c   1.000
_cell.angle_alpha   90.00
_cell.angle_beta   90.00
_cell.angle_gamma   90.00
#
_symmetry.space_group_name_H-M   'P 1'
#
loop_
_entity.id
_entity.type
_entity.pdbx_description
1 polymer ?
#
loop_
_entity_poly.entity_id
_entity_poly.type
_entity_poly.pdbx_seq_one_letter_code
_entity_poly.pdbx_strand_id
1 'polypeptide(L)'
;ALADVYTMREVLRNLNLDEEYAKKIFTVNAEKTLKTEAPFEYVRKMRASFLVMGPLLARVGKARIALPGGCAIGSRPIDQHLKGFEAMGATVEIGNGFIEARIDGKLQGTKIYLDFPSVGATENIMMAAVLAEGTIIIEKVAEEPEIVCL
;
A
#
# COMPACT_ATOMS: atom_id res chain seq x y z
N ALA A 1 16.04 -17.27 1.66
CA ALA A 1 14.96 -17.51 2.66
C ALA A 1 13.87 -16.45 2.47
N LEU A 2 12.61 -16.82 2.74
CA LEU A 2 11.36 -16.02 2.71
C LEU A 2 11.34 -14.83 3.72
N ALA A 3 12.45 -14.13 3.94
CA ALA A 3 12.55 -13.07 4.97
C ALA A 3 11.47 -11.99 4.82
N ASP A 4 11.11 -11.67 3.59
CA ASP A 4 10.07 -10.70 3.24
C ASP A 4 8.67 -11.19 3.64
N VAL A 5 8.37 -12.48 3.48
CA VAL A 5 7.09 -13.05 3.93
C VAL A 5 6.97 -12.95 5.44
N TYR A 6 8.02 -13.32 6.19
CA TYR A 6 8.00 -13.15 7.65
C TYR A 6 7.88 -11.68 8.07
N THR A 7 8.53 -10.76 7.35
CA THR A 7 8.38 -9.32 7.62
C THR A 7 6.96 -8.85 7.36
N MET A 8 6.32 -9.31 6.28
CA MET A 8 4.92 -9.01 5.99
C MET A 8 3.99 -9.53 7.10
N ARG A 9 4.25 -10.72 7.66
CA ARG A 9 3.49 -11.25 8.80
C ARG A 9 3.52 -10.29 9.99
N GLU A 10 4.69 -9.78 10.31
CA GLU A 10 4.84 -8.82 11.41
C GLU A 10 4.13 -7.49 11.11
N VAL A 11 4.16 -7.01 9.85
CA VAL A 11 3.37 -5.84 9.43
C VAL A 11 1.88 -6.10 9.63
N LEU A 12 1.35 -7.23 9.17
CA LEU A 12 -0.08 -7.54 9.28
C LEU A 12 -0.51 -7.69 10.75
N ARG A 13 0.27 -8.39 11.58
CA ARG A 13 0.05 -8.46 13.04
C ARG A 13 0.00 -7.07 13.67
N ASN A 14 0.93 -6.19 13.30
CA ASN A 14 0.97 -4.83 13.82
C ASN A 14 -0.29 -4.02 13.44
N LEU A 15 -0.86 -4.30 12.26
CA LEU A 15 -2.12 -3.72 11.78
C LEU A 15 -3.38 -4.33 12.44
N ASN A 16 -3.21 -5.18 13.47
CA ASN A 16 -4.27 -5.85 14.23
C ASN A 16 -4.97 -6.97 13.45
N LEU A 17 -4.26 -7.63 12.53
CA LEU A 17 -4.72 -8.81 11.80
C LEU A 17 -4.29 -10.09 12.52
N ASP A 18 -5.18 -11.07 12.59
CA ASP A 18 -4.79 -12.42 13.00
C ASP A 18 -4.24 -13.14 11.78
N GLU A 19 -3.03 -13.68 11.88
CA GLU A 19 -2.42 -14.45 10.80
C GLU A 19 -1.85 -15.77 11.30
N GLU A 20 -1.91 -16.79 10.45
CA GLU A 20 -1.26 -18.07 10.65
C GLU A 20 -0.51 -18.49 9.39
N TYR A 21 0.72 -18.98 9.58
CA TYR A 21 1.50 -19.59 8.51
C TYR A 21 1.89 -21.02 8.88
N ALA A 22 1.23 -21.98 8.25
CA ALA A 22 1.47 -23.40 8.50
C ALA A 22 1.44 -24.16 7.16
N LYS A 23 2.35 -25.13 6.99
CA LYS A 23 2.39 -26.01 5.80
C LYS A 23 2.38 -25.25 4.46
N LYS A 24 3.07 -24.09 4.38
CA LYS A 24 3.11 -23.18 3.22
C LYS A 24 1.77 -22.51 2.87
N ILE A 25 0.79 -22.55 3.77
CA ILE A 25 -0.49 -21.85 3.64
C ILE A 25 -0.43 -20.63 4.56
N PHE A 26 -0.84 -19.49 4.01
CA PHE A 26 -0.94 -18.23 4.74
C PHE A 26 -2.41 -17.85 4.92
N THR A 27 -2.88 -17.87 6.16
CA THR A 27 -4.27 -17.56 6.53
C THR A 27 -4.29 -16.22 7.25
N VAL A 28 -5.19 -15.32 6.85
CA VAL A 28 -5.34 -13.99 7.46
C VAL A 28 -6.81 -13.72 7.75
N ASN A 29 -7.12 -13.26 8.97
CA ASN A 29 -8.44 -12.74 9.34
C ASN A 29 -8.36 -11.21 9.50
N ALA A 30 -9.16 -10.50 8.69
CA ALA A 30 -9.25 -9.03 8.64
C ALA A 30 -10.60 -8.45 9.10
N GLU A 31 -11.38 -9.20 9.87
CA GLU A 31 -12.69 -8.77 10.39
C GLU A 31 -12.57 -7.76 11.53
N LYS A 32 -11.45 -7.77 12.26
CA LYS A 32 -11.18 -6.83 13.35
C LYS A 32 -10.98 -5.41 12.84
N THR A 33 -11.19 -4.44 13.72
CA THR A 33 -10.80 -3.04 13.47
C THR A 33 -9.31 -2.95 13.21
N LEU A 34 -8.95 -2.45 12.04
CA LEU A 34 -7.55 -2.31 11.63
C LEU A 34 -6.91 -1.12 12.32
N LYS A 35 -5.65 -1.29 12.72
CA LYS A 35 -4.78 -0.15 13.01
C LYS A 35 -4.34 0.47 11.68
N THR A 36 -4.03 1.76 11.71
CA THR A 36 -3.70 2.52 10.50
C THR A 36 -2.22 2.84 10.38
N GLU A 37 -1.38 2.36 11.31
CA GLU A 37 0.04 2.70 11.37
C GLU A 37 0.92 1.48 11.12
N ALA A 38 1.88 1.61 10.20
CA ALA A 38 2.96 0.65 10.02
C ALA A 38 4.30 1.30 10.42
N PRO A 39 4.92 0.87 11.54
CA PRO A 39 6.06 1.56 12.12
C PRO A 39 7.37 1.29 11.37
N PHE A 40 8.36 2.16 11.65
CA PHE A 40 9.69 2.14 11.07
C PHE A 40 10.40 0.79 11.11
N GLU A 41 10.18 0.00 12.17
CA GLU A 41 10.89 -1.27 12.37
C GLU A 41 10.69 -2.23 11.20
N TYR A 42 9.49 -2.28 10.62
CA TYR A 42 9.18 -3.19 9.52
C TYR A 42 9.44 -2.56 8.16
N VAL A 43 9.11 -1.27 7.99
CA VAL A 43 9.23 -0.60 6.69
C VAL A 43 10.68 -0.39 6.25
N ARG A 44 11.61 -0.20 7.21
CA ARG A 44 13.05 -0.16 6.89
C ARG A 44 13.61 -1.53 6.52
N LYS A 45 13.04 -2.62 7.04
CA LYS A 45 13.47 -3.99 6.73
C LYS A 45 13.01 -4.39 5.34
N MET A 46 11.79 -4.00 4.94
CA MET A 46 11.20 -4.39 3.66
C MET A 46 10.41 -3.23 3.04
N ARG A 47 10.93 -2.64 1.97
CA ARG A 47 10.24 -1.54 1.24
C ARG A 47 8.85 -1.92 0.72
N ALA A 48 8.64 -3.20 0.37
CA ALA A 48 7.36 -3.71 -0.10
C ALA A 48 6.23 -3.60 0.96
N SER A 49 6.56 -3.35 2.23
CA SER A 49 5.55 -3.07 3.26
C SER A 49 4.70 -1.85 2.93
N PHE A 50 5.15 -0.96 2.03
CA PHE A 50 4.41 0.20 1.59
C PHE A 50 3.09 -0.14 0.86
N LEU A 51 2.96 -1.37 0.34
CA LEU A 51 1.77 -1.86 -0.34
C LEU A 51 0.54 -1.99 0.57
N VAL A 52 0.70 -1.94 1.89
CA VAL A 52 -0.45 -1.92 2.81
C VAL A 52 -1.19 -0.58 2.82
N MET A 53 -0.58 0.48 2.27
CA MET A 53 -1.13 1.83 2.33
C MET A 53 -2.45 1.97 1.56
N GLY A 54 -2.53 1.44 0.34
CA GLY A 54 -3.73 1.48 -0.51
C GLY A 54 -4.92 0.73 0.10
N PRO A 55 -4.76 -0.54 0.50
CA PRO A 55 -5.79 -1.28 1.22
C PRO A 55 -6.26 -0.58 2.50
N LEU A 56 -5.33 -0.04 3.31
CA LEU A 56 -5.70 0.71 4.52
C LEU A 56 -6.50 1.97 4.18
N LEU A 57 -6.05 2.75 3.20
CA LEU A 57 -6.74 3.96 2.78
C LEU A 57 -8.16 3.65 2.28
N ALA A 58 -8.33 2.56 1.52
CA ALA A 58 -9.64 2.14 1.03
C ALA A 58 -10.55 1.56 2.13
N ARG A 59 -10.00 0.80 3.09
CA ARG A 59 -10.80 0.14 4.15
C ARG A 59 -11.15 1.03 5.33
N VAL A 60 -10.21 1.88 5.77
CA VAL A 60 -10.30 2.67 7.00
C VAL A 60 -10.17 4.17 6.77
N GLY A 61 -9.93 4.63 5.53
CA GLY A 61 -9.84 6.05 5.20
C GLY A 61 -8.56 6.73 5.71
N LYS A 62 -7.64 5.98 6.32
CA LYS A 62 -6.41 6.51 6.89
C LYS A 62 -5.28 5.48 6.87
N ALA A 63 -4.09 5.93 6.51
CA ALA A 63 -2.86 5.15 6.57
C ALA A 63 -1.69 6.05 6.98
N ARG A 64 -0.82 5.54 7.86
CA ARG A 64 0.40 6.20 8.35
C ARG A 64 1.56 5.22 8.27
N ILE A 65 2.40 5.37 7.27
CA ILE A 65 3.48 4.42 6.96
C ILE A 65 4.81 5.14 7.09
N ALA A 66 5.78 4.53 7.77
CA ALA A 66 7.13 5.10 7.84
C ALA A 66 7.73 5.26 6.42
N LEU A 67 8.51 6.32 6.20
CA LEU A 67 9.17 6.55 4.93
C LEU A 67 10.16 5.40 4.64
N PRO A 68 10.05 4.74 3.48
CA PRO A 68 11.09 3.80 3.06
C PRO A 68 12.42 4.55 2.96
N GLY A 69 13.47 4.01 3.58
CA GLY A 69 14.81 4.60 3.51
C GLY A 69 15.39 4.60 2.09
N GLY A 70 16.57 5.20 1.94
CA GLY A 70 17.35 5.15 0.69
C GLY A 70 17.76 3.71 0.33
N CYS A 71 17.59 3.33 -0.94
CA CYS A 71 17.99 2.03 -1.46
C CYS A 71 19.39 2.11 -2.09
N ALA A 72 20.25 1.12 -1.83
CA ALA A 72 21.62 1.08 -2.37
C ALA A 72 21.70 0.98 -3.92
N ILE A 73 20.59 0.63 -4.58
CA ILE A 73 20.50 0.38 -6.03
C ILE A 73 20.07 1.65 -6.80
N GLY A 74 19.62 2.69 -6.11
CA GLY A 74 19.16 3.95 -6.71
C GLY A 74 17.92 4.54 -6.02
N SER A 75 17.52 5.75 -6.45
CA SER A 75 16.27 6.36 -5.99
C SER A 75 15.09 5.60 -6.58
N ARG A 76 14.35 4.89 -5.72
CA ARG A 76 13.02 4.39 -6.04
C ARG A 76 12.04 5.36 -5.37
N PRO A 77 11.51 6.36 -6.08
CA PRO A 77 10.53 7.25 -5.47
C PRO A 77 9.20 6.51 -5.27
N ILE A 78 8.37 7.04 -4.37
CA ILE A 78 7.00 6.57 -4.11
C ILE A 78 5.95 7.55 -4.64
N ASP A 79 6.41 8.59 -5.32
CA ASP A 79 5.65 9.68 -5.92
C ASP A 79 4.45 9.19 -6.71
N GLN A 80 4.61 8.14 -7.53
CA GLN A 80 3.53 7.58 -8.34
C GLN A 80 2.38 7.01 -7.51
N HIS A 81 2.67 6.45 -6.33
CA HIS A 81 1.62 5.96 -5.44
C HIS A 81 0.85 7.14 -4.83
N LEU A 82 1.58 8.15 -4.35
CA LEU A 82 0.99 9.31 -3.69
C LEU A 82 0.14 10.12 -4.66
N LYS A 83 0.65 10.37 -5.88
CA LYS A 83 -0.07 10.97 -7.00
C LYS A 83 -1.38 10.24 -7.30
N GLY A 84 -1.35 8.89 -7.28
CA GLY A 84 -2.55 8.08 -7.46
C GLY A 84 -3.58 8.29 -6.35
N PHE A 85 -3.16 8.26 -5.09
CA PHE A 85 -4.06 8.49 -3.95
C PHE A 85 -4.64 9.90 -3.93
N GLU A 86 -3.83 10.92 -4.21
CA GLU A 86 -4.27 12.32 -4.33
C GLU A 86 -5.29 12.50 -5.46
N ALA A 87 -5.06 11.86 -6.62
CA ALA A 87 -6.01 11.88 -7.73
C ALA A 87 -7.35 11.22 -7.38
N MET A 88 -7.35 10.25 -6.46
CA MET A 88 -8.54 9.60 -5.90
C MET A 88 -9.18 10.41 -4.75
N GLY A 89 -8.66 11.61 -4.45
CA GLY A 89 -9.21 12.54 -3.47
C GLY A 89 -8.59 12.48 -2.08
N ALA A 90 -7.58 11.64 -1.85
CA ALA A 90 -6.92 11.57 -0.54
C ALA A 90 -5.97 12.76 -0.31
N THR A 91 -5.91 13.25 0.92
CA THR A 91 -4.86 14.18 1.35
C THR A 91 -3.64 13.39 1.78
N VAL A 92 -2.47 13.72 1.22
CA VAL A 92 -1.19 13.09 1.56
C VAL A 92 -0.24 14.11 2.19
N GLU A 93 0.34 13.76 3.32
CA GLU A 93 1.34 14.57 4.03
C GLU A 93 2.60 13.75 4.27
N ILE A 94 3.77 14.34 4.04
CA ILE A 94 5.07 13.73 4.31
C ILE A 94 5.78 14.58 5.36
N GLY A 95 6.08 13.98 6.52
CA GLY A 95 6.70 14.69 7.63
C GLY A 95 7.11 13.77 8.75
N ASN A 96 8.08 14.22 9.57
CA ASN A 96 8.55 13.48 10.76
C ASN A 96 8.95 12.02 10.51
N GLY A 97 9.39 11.69 9.29
CA GLY A 97 9.77 10.33 8.91
C GLY A 97 8.60 9.44 8.48
N PHE A 98 7.38 9.97 8.37
CA PHE A 98 6.19 9.22 7.97
C PHE A 98 5.54 9.83 6.73
N ILE A 99 4.75 8.99 6.07
CA ILE A 99 3.79 9.35 5.04
C ILE A 99 2.42 9.09 5.64
N GLU A 100 1.58 10.10 5.64
CA GLU A 100 0.21 10.04 6.13
C GLU A 100 -0.73 10.29 4.96
N ALA A 101 -1.65 9.37 4.69
CA ALA A 101 -2.75 9.57 3.75
C ALA A 101 -4.09 9.45 4.47
N ARG A 102 -5.03 10.34 4.13
CA ARG A 102 -6.35 10.41 4.73
C ARG A 102 -7.40 10.77 3.68
N ILE A 103 -8.60 10.23 3.83
CA ILE A 103 -9.78 10.59 3.05
C ILE A 103 -10.99 10.64 3.97
N ASP A 104 -11.80 11.69 3.84
CA ASP A 104 -13.09 11.78 4.50
C ASP A 104 -14.13 11.05 3.65
N GLY A 105 -14.49 9.83 4.07
CA GLY A 105 -15.41 8.96 3.33
C GLY A 105 -14.66 7.95 2.46
N LYS A 106 -15.03 7.87 1.17
CA LYS A 106 -14.46 6.91 0.21
C LYS A 106 -13.56 7.61 -0.79
N LEU A 107 -12.55 6.88 -1.27
CA LEU A 107 -11.78 7.26 -2.46
C LEU A 107 -12.72 7.39 -3.66
N GLN A 108 -12.41 8.30 -4.58
CA GLN A 108 -13.29 8.68 -5.68
C GLN A 108 -12.74 8.22 -7.03
N GLY A 109 -13.66 7.92 -7.94
CA GLY A 109 -13.40 7.58 -9.33
C GLY A 109 -12.66 8.69 -10.05
N THR A 110 -11.62 8.33 -10.79
CA THR A 110 -10.73 9.28 -11.45
C THR A 110 -9.95 8.63 -12.59
N LYS A 111 -9.21 9.43 -13.35
CA LYS A 111 -8.26 8.95 -14.35
C LYS A 111 -6.85 9.27 -13.88
N ILE A 112 -6.00 8.24 -13.78
CA ILE A 112 -4.64 8.33 -13.27
C ILE A 112 -3.69 7.95 -14.40
N TYR A 113 -2.74 8.83 -14.71
CA TYR A 113 -1.66 8.54 -15.64
C TYR A 113 -0.34 8.39 -14.88
N LEU A 114 0.25 7.20 -14.94
CA LEU A 114 1.55 6.93 -14.34
C LEU A 114 2.66 7.46 -15.26
N ASP A 115 3.69 8.08 -14.69
CA ASP A 115 4.79 8.64 -15.48
C ASP A 115 5.70 7.52 -16.03
N PHE A 116 5.73 6.37 -15.36
CA PHE A 116 6.34 5.12 -15.80
C PHE A 116 5.54 3.92 -15.24
N PRO A 117 5.61 2.74 -15.87
CA PRO A 117 4.87 1.55 -15.44
C PRO A 117 5.45 0.97 -14.14
N SER A 118 5.10 1.59 -13.02
CA SER A 118 5.54 1.17 -11.70
C SER A 118 4.68 0.00 -11.20
N VAL A 119 5.32 -1.16 -10.98
CA VAL A 119 4.66 -2.35 -10.42
C VAL A 119 3.96 -2.01 -9.11
N GLY A 120 4.72 -1.51 -8.13
CA GLY A 120 4.15 -1.21 -6.81
C GLY A 120 3.08 -0.12 -6.84
N ALA A 121 3.20 0.89 -7.71
CA ALA A 121 2.17 1.93 -7.79
C ALA A 121 0.88 1.36 -8.39
N THR A 122 1.01 0.54 -9.43
CA THR A 122 -0.12 -0.17 -10.05
C THR A 122 -0.84 -1.03 -9.01
N GLU A 123 -0.12 -1.86 -8.27
CA GLU A 123 -0.69 -2.71 -7.21
C GLU A 123 -1.42 -1.90 -6.14
N ASN A 124 -0.77 -0.85 -5.61
CA ASN A 124 -1.30 -0.09 -4.48
C ASN A 124 -2.56 0.71 -4.86
N ILE A 125 -2.55 1.33 -6.05
CA ILE A 125 -3.69 2.07 -6.57
C ILE A 125 -4.83 1.11 -6.93
N MET A 126 -4.51 -0.04 -7.55
CA MET A 126 -5.51 -1.04 -7.91
C MET A 126 -6.20 -1.62 -6.67
N MET A 127 -5.46 -1.98 -5.62
CA MET A 127 -6.05 -2.41 -4.34
C MET A 127 -6.89 -1.30 -3.69
N ALA A 128 -6.45 -0.03 -3.77
CA ALA A 128 -7.20 1.08 -3.21
C ALA A 128 -8.52 1.34 -3.98
N ALA A 129 -8.52 1.11 -5.29
CA ALA A 129 -9.66 1.32 -6.17
C ALA A 129 -10.83 0.36 -5.88
N VAL A 130 -10.57 -0.83 -5.32
CA VAL A 130 -11.59 -1.88 -5.09
C VAL A 130 -12.77 -1.39 -4.24
N LEU A 131 -12.55 -0.49 -3.29
CA LEU A 131 -13.60 0.05 -2.41
C LEU A 131 -13.91 1.54 -2.68
N ALA A 132 -13.31 2.11 -3.72
CA ALA A 132 -13.58 3.47 -4.15
C ALA A 132 -15.00 3.60 -4.73
N GLU A 133 -15.52 4.82 -4.76
CA GLU A 133 -16.80 5.16 -5.36
C GLU A 133 -16.61 5.66 -6.79
N GLY A 134 -17.23 4.98 -7.75
CA GLY A 134 -17.11 5.29 -9.17
C GLY A 134 -16.03 4.45 -9.88
N THR A 135 -15.64 4.89 -11.07
CA THR A 135 -14.71 4.16 -11.93
C THR A 135 -13.32 4.79 -11.89
N ILE A 136 -12.30 3.97 -11.70
CA ILE A 136 -10.90 4.40 -11.77
C ILE A 136 -10.26 3.81 -13.02
N ILE A 137 -9.62 4.67 -13.82
CA ILE A 137 -8.88 4.28 -15.01
C ILE A 137 -7.41 4.59 -14.76
N ILE A 138 -6.56 3.56 -14.73
CA ILE A 138 -5.11 3.71 -14.58
C ILE A 138 -4.47 3.49 -15.95
N GLU A 139 -3.73 4.48 -16.44
CA GLU A 139 -3.02 4.43 -17.72
C GLU A 139 -1.51 4.27 -17.50
N LYS A 140 -0.85 3.60 -18.46
CA LYS A 140 0.58 3.28 -18.43
C LYS A 140 0.96 2.44 -17.20
N VAL A 141 0.11 1.45 -16.90
CA VAL A 141 0.29 0.49 -15.81
C VAL A 141 1.45 -0.46 -16.05
N ALA A 142 1.90 -1.09 -14.98
CA ALA A 142 2.70 -2.30 -15.02
C ALA A 142 1.91 -3.47 -15.65
N GLU A 143 2.59 -4.33 -16.39
CA GLU A 143 2.01 -5.47 -17.13
C GLU A 143 2.61 -6.81 -16.69
N GLU A 144 3.36 -6.79 -15.59
CA GLU A 144 4.02 -7.96 -15.02
C GLU A 144 2.99 -9.03 -14.58
N PRO A 145 3.34 -10.33 -14.64
CA PRO A 145 2.41 -11.41 -14.31
C PRO A 145 1.79 -11.29 -12.91
N GLU A 146 2.52 -10.71 -11.96
CA GLU A 146 2.06 -10.47 -10.60
C GLU A 146 0.88 -9.48 -10.54
N ILE A 147 0.80 -8.52 -11.48
CA ILE A 147 -0.32 -7.58 -11.59
C ILE A 147 -1.60 -8.30 -11.99
N VAL A 148 -1.51 -9.30 -12.89
CA VAL A 148 -2.66 -10.10 -13.32
C VAL A 148 -3.19 -11.00 -12.20
N CYS A 149 -2.31 -11.39 -11.26
CA CYS A 149 -2.65 -12.26 -10.14
C CYS A 149 -3.23 -11.52 -8.92
N LEU A 150 -3.26 -10.18 -8.95
CA LEU A 150 -3.70 -9.34 -7.84
C LEU A 150 -5.24 -9.29 -7.74
#